data_AF-A0AAJ2E7U9-F1
#
_entry.id   AF-A0AAJ2E7U9-F1
#
_cell.length_a   1.000
_cell.length_b   1.000
_cell.length_c   1.000
_cell.angle_alpha   90.00
_cell.angle_beta   90.00
_cell.angle_gamma   90.00
#
_symmetry.space_group_name_H-M   'P 1'
#
loop_
_entity.id
_entity.type
_entity.pdbx_description
1 polymer ?
#
loop_
_entity_poly.entity_id
_entity_poly.type
_entity_poly.pdbx_seq_one_letter_code
_entity_poly.pdbx_strand_id
1 'polypeptide(L)'
;MPFSADSPPDTRLASRLIGDGPQGSEPSAIEWLLYDDQVMRECFRHAAAILKCVTGASIIAITLLDRNLQHYFAAGGVMMSPMPRGRSLCDHAVQGDKLFVTEDARSDTALQKCALVHGAPFIRFYAAIAIRAPGGEAVGVLCAMDSSPRQLDPDARDVFHHLRALIENDLRLRTAAALDPLTRLFNRRFMREYVRRQWQDAGAGEHIGLVVIDVDWFKHFNDTYGHPAGDGCLREVSSVLQMIADEHQMIAGPIGGEEFALLVTATEPHRSNKRSNAYAWGSSVYRLPIVSGGLELSR
;
A
#
# COMPACT_ATOMS: atom_id res chain seq x y z
N MET A 1 -6.82 -42.17 24.02
CA MET A 1 -6.10 -43.06 23.08
C MET A 1 -5.03 -42.21 22.40
N PRO A 2 -3.76 -42.64 22.37
CA PRO A 2 -2.69 -41.85 21.76
C PRO A 2 -2.80 -41.93 20.24
N PHE A 3 -2.61 -40.80 19.56
CA PHE A 3 -2.50 -40.73 18.11
C PHE A 3 -1.22 -41.46 17.67
N SER A 4 -1.40 -42.40 16.74
CA SER A 4 -0.33 -43.14 16.07
C SER A 4 0.49 -42.21 15.19
N ALA A 5 1.77 -42.07 15.50
CA ALA A 5 2.78 -41.52 14.60
C ALA A 5 3.17 -42.62 13.60
N ASP A 6 2.67 -42.54 12.36
CA ASP A 6 3.25 -43.23 11.19
C ASP A 6 2.48 -42.83 9.91
N SER A 7 2.68 -41.58 9.49
CA SER A 7 2.46 -41.18 8.09
C SER A 7 3.73 -40.47 7.64
N PRO A 8 4.38 -40.87 6.54
CA PRO A 8 5.57 -40.19 6.07
C PRO A 8 5.21 -38.73 5.72
N PRO A 9 6.12 -37.78 5.95
CA PRO A 9 5.84 -36.36 5.72
C PRO A 9 5.54 -36.10 4.24
N ASP A 10 4.49 -35.32 3.99
CA ASP A 10 4.01 -34.99 2.64
C ASP A 10 5.05 -34.13 1.90
N THR A 11 5.93 -34.81 1.17
CA THR A 11 7.01 -34.21 0.35
C THR A 11 6.50 -33.19 -0.68
N ARG A 12 5.20 -33.18 -0.98
CA ARG A 12 4.56 -32.19 -1.86
C ARG A 12 4.49 -30.80 -1.23
N LEU A 13 4.36 -30.68 0.09
CA LEU A 13 4.31 -29.40 0.80
C LEU A 13 5.68 -28.71 0.81
N ALA A 14 6.76 -29.47 1.07
CA ALA A 14 8.13 -28.96 0.98
C ALA A 14 8.49 -28.49 -0.44
N SER A 15 8.06 -29.21 -1.49
CA SER A 15 8.29 -28.80 -2.88
C SER A 15 7.55 -27.52 -3.29
N ARG A 16 6.44 -27.18 -2.63
CA ARG A 16 5.71 -25.91 -2.83
C ARG A 16 6.37 -24.72 -2.10
N LEU A 17 6.97 -24.98 -0.93
CA LEU A 17 7.65 -23.97 -0.11
C LEU A 17 9.07 -23.61 -0.60
N ILE A 18 9.66 -24.47 -1.44
CA ILE A 18 11.00 -24.28 -2.05
C ILE A 18 10.92 -23.64 -3.45
N GLY A 19 9.74 -23.67 -4.09
CA GLY A 19 9.51 -22.95 -5.36
C GLY A 19 9.11 -21.51 -5.12
N ASP A 20 9.43 -20.61 -6.07
CA ASP A 20 8.93 -19.23 -6.09
C ASP A 20 7.39 -19.26 -5.97
N GLY A 21 6.90 -19.02 -4.74
CA GLY A 21 5.49 -18.91 -4.42
C GLY A 21 4.83 -17.80 -5.25
N PRO A 22 3.49 -17.77 -5.33
CA PRO A 22 2.81 -16.78 -6.15
C PRO A 22 3.30 -15.39 -5.73
N GLN A 23 3.82 -14.63 -6.70
CA GLN A 23 4.14 -13.22 -6.54
C GLN A 23 2.83 -12.49 -6.20
N GLY A 24 2.45 -12.54 -4.93
CA GLY A 24 1.36 -11.79 -4.37
C GLY A 24 1.68 -10.33 -4.60
N SER A 25 0.73 -9.63 -5.22
CA SER A 25 0.80 -8.20 -5.47
C SER A 25 1.42 -7.48 -4.27
N GLU A 26 2.25 -6.47 -4.50
CA GLU A 26 2.74 -5.56 -3.45
C GLU A 26 1.85 -4.29 -3.29
N PRO A 27 0.60 -4.32 -2.77
CA PRO A 27 -0.18 -3.09 -2.60
C PRO A 27 -0.55 -2.78 -1.14
N SER A 28 0.39 -2.82 -0.19
CA SER A 28 0.07 -2.45 1.20
C SER A 28 1.07 -1.47 1.82
N ALA A 29 2.35 -1.81 1.80
CA ALA A 29 3.38 -0.91 2.33
C ALA A 29 3.59 0.33 1.47
N ILE A 30 3.50 0.19 0.15
CA ILE A 30 3.60 1.31 -0.77
C ILE A 30 2.37 2.21 -0.65
N GLU A 31 1.17 1.64 -0.60
CA GLU A 31 -0.04 2.42 -0.34
C GLU A 31 0.11 3.23 0.95
N TRP A 32 0.57 2.59 2.04
CA TRP A 32 0.85 3.31 3.28
C TRP A 32 1.88 4.44 3.13
N LEU A 33 3.04 4.17 2.50
CA LEU A 33 4.07 5.18 2.29
C LEU A 33 3.58 6.37 1.46
N LEU A 34 2.65 6.13 0.54
CA LEU A 34 2.05 7.16 -0.30
C LEU A 34 1.00 7.98 0.44
N TYR A 35 0.16 7.35 1.27
CA TYR A 35 -0.96 8.02 1.93
C TYR A 35 -0.61 8.64 3.29
N ASP A 36 0.24 7.99 4.10
CA ASP A 36 0.44 8.34 5.52
C ASP A 36 1.83 8.86 5.90
N ASP A 37 2.85 8.73 5.03
CA ASP A 37 4.19 9.22 5.32
C ASP A 37 4.32 10.74 5.10
N GLN A 38 4.46 11.50 6.19
CA GLN A 38 4.61 12.96 6.16
C GLN A 38 5.75 13.45 5.26
N VAL A 39 6.85 12.70 5.19
CA VAL A 39 8.02 13.11 4.39
C VAL A 39 7.74 12.88 2.91
N MET A 40 7.05 11.80 2.52
CA MET A 40 6.58 11.61 1.15
C MET A 40 5.63 12.73 0.73
N ARG A 41 4.74 13.18 1.64
CA ARG A 41 3.89 14.35 1.36
C ARG A 41 4.69 15.59 1.03
N GLU A 42 5.75 15.82 1.79
CA GLU A 42 6.62 16.96 1.60
C GLU A 42 7.42 16.86 0.28
N CYS A 43 7.93 15.67 -0.05
CA CYS A 43 8.52 15.37 -1.36
C CYS A 43 7.55 15.69 -2.49
N PHE A 44 6.29 15.25 -2.38
CA PHE A 44 5.24 15.53 -3.37
C PHE A 44 4.92 17.01 -3.48
N ARG A 45 4.85 17.72 -2.36
CA ARG A 45 4.63 19.17 -2.35
C ARG A 45 5.74 19.92 -3.08
N HIS A 46 7.01 19.54 -2.85
CA HIS A 46 8.15 20.14 -3.55
C HIS A 46 8.17 19.81 -5.03
N ALA A 47 7.92 18.55 -5.42
CA ALA A 47 7.84 18.16 -6.82
C ALA A 47 6.73 18.94 -7.55
N ALA A 48 5.55 19.08 -6.93
CA ALA A 48 4.46 19.87 -7.48
C ALA A 48 4.83 21.36 -7.65
N ALA A 49 5.53 21.95 -6.67
CA ALA A 49 5.99 23.34 -6.76
C ALA A 49 7.02 23.56 -7.87
N ILE A 50 8.00 22.65 -8.01
CA ILE A 50 8.99 22.69 -9.09
C ILE A 50 8.27 22.60 -10.44
N LEU A 51 7.34 21.66 -10.57
CA LEU A 51 6.59 21.47 -11.81
C LEU A 51 5.74 22.69 -12.17
N LYS A 52 5.10 23.33 -11.17
CA LYS A 52 4.39 24.62 -11.33
C LYS A 52 5.30 25.68 -11.93
N CYS A 53 6.51 25.83 -11.40
CA CYS A 53 7.46 26.85 -11.85
C CYS A 53 7.92 26.65 -13.29
N VAL A 54 8.24 25.41 -13.70
CA VAL A 54 8.78 25.14 -15.04
C VAL A 54 7.69 25.04 -16.10
N THR A 55 6.50 24.54 -15.76
CA THR A 55 5.41 24.42 -16.72
C THR A 55 4.55 25.69 -16.77
N GLY A 56 4.44 26.46 -15.68
CA GLY A 56 3.48 27.54 -15.57
C GLY A 56 2.02 27.09 -15.67
N ALA A 57 1.70 25.81 -15.44
CA ALA A 57 0.34 25.29 -15.55
C ALA A 57 -0.55 25.78 -14.39
N SER A 58 -1.83 26.05 -14.69
CA SER A 58 -2.78 26.50 -13.67
C SER A 58 -3.07 25.43 -12.62
N ILE A 59 -2.98 24.14 -12.97
CA ILE A 59 -3.25 23.02 -12.07
C ILE A 59 -2.07 22.04 -12.12
N ILE A 60 -1.45 21.79 -10.96
CA ILE A 60 -0.48 20.69 -10.79
C ILE A 60 -1.08 19.68 -9.83
N ALA A 61 -0.99 18.39 -10.16
CA ALA A 61 -1.41 17.34 -9.25
C ALA A 61 -0.41 16.19 -9.23
N ILE A 62 -0.16 15.67 -8.03
CA ILE A 62 0.28 14.28 -7.85
C ILE A 62 -0.94 13.49 -7.43
N THR A 63 -1.29 12.50 -8.24
CA THR A 63 -2.42 11.62 -8.00
C THR A 63 -1.93 10.25 -7.58
N LEU A 64 -2.62 9.64 -6.63
CA LEU A 64 -2.36 8.28 -6.18
C LEU A 64 -3.48 7.39 -6.72
N LEU A 65 -3.12 6.21 -7.17
CA LEU A 65 -4.04 5.29 -7.81
C LEU A 65 -4.23 4.07 -6.91
N ASP A 66 -5.48 3.77 -6.60
CA ASP A 66 -5.86 2.46 -6.08
C ASP A 66 -6.50 1.61 -7.19
N ARG A 67 -7.09 0.46 -6.85
CA ARG A 67 -7.74 -0.44 -7.82
C ARG A 67 -8.92 0.21 -8.56
N ASN A 68 -9.66 1.12 -7.92
CA ASN A 68 -10.95 1.63 -8.38
C ASN A 68 -10.98 3.16 -8.53
N LEU A 69 -10.26 3.87 -7.67
CA LEU A 69 -10.28 5.32 -7.51
C LEU A 69 -8.89 5.92 -7.76
N GLN A 70 -8.95 7.19 -8.12
CA GLN A 70 -7.83 8.10 -8.13
C GLN A 70 -8.02 9.11 -7.00
N HIS A 71 -6.99 9.25 -6.17
CA HIS A 71 -6.92 10.24 -5.09
C HIS A 71 -5.98 11.38 -5.48
N TYR A 72 -6.27 12.59 -5.02
CA TYR A 72 -5.48 13.79 -5.31
C TYR A 72 -4.75 14.23 -4.06
N PHE A 73 -3.42 14.27 -4.12
CA PHE A 73 -2.61 14.42 -2.91
C PHE A 73 -1.95 15.80 -2.79
N ALA A 74 -1.43 16.33 -3.90
CA ALA A 74 -0.80 17.64 -3.93
C ALA A 74 -1.35 18.43 -5.11
N ALA A 75 -2.45 19.16 -4.91
CA ALA A 75 -3.08 19.95 -5.96
C ALA A 75 -2.70 21.43 -5.85
N GLY A 76 -1.71 21.86 -6.63
CA GLY A 76 -1.38 23.27 -6.79
C GLY A 76 -2.42 23.99 -7.65
N GLY A 77 -3.59 24.30 -7.08
CA GLY A 77 -4.57 25.23 -7.69
C GLY A 77 -6.05 24.88 -7.58
N VAL A 78 -6.45 23.64 -7.26
CA VAL A 78 -7.88 23.23 -7.18
C VAL A 78 -8.06 22.07 -6.18
N MET A 79 -9.10 22.13 -5.34
CA MET A 79 -9.54 20.97 -4.55
C MET A 79 -10.27 19.97 -5.45
N MET A 80 -9.76 18.75 -5.56
CA MET A 80 -10.37 17.69 -6.37
C MET A 80 -10.77 16.50 -5.49
N SER A 81 -12.01 16.03 -5.65
CA SER A 81 -12.50 14.83 -4.99
C SER A 81 -11.96 13.57 -5.69
N PRO A 82 -11.82 12.44 -4.96
CA PRO A 82 -11.48 11.18 -5.59
C PRO A 82 -12.45 10.83 -6.72
N MET A 83 -11.95 10.18 -7.78
CA MET A 83 -12.78 9.84 -8.94
C MET A 83 -12.52 8.43 -9.49
N PRO A 84 -13.51 7.79 -10.13
CA PRO A 84 -13.31 6.49 -10.77
C PRO A 84 -12.25 6.52 -11.86
N ARG A 85 -11.36 5.53 -11.86
CA ARG A 85 -10.24 5.43 -12.80
C ARG A 85 -10.66 5.45 -14.28
N GLY A 86 -11.67 4.67 -14.66
CA GLY A 86 -12.13 4.57 -16.04
C GLY A 86 -12.71 5.85 -16.68
N ARG A 87 -12.80 6.95 -15.93
CA ARG A 87 -13.15 8.30 -16.44
C ARG A 87 -12.04 9.33 -16.21
N SER A 88 -10.85 8.89 -15.80
CA SER A 88 -9.72 9.75 -15.48
C SER A 88 -8.80 9.98 -16.68
N LEU A 89 -8.16 11.15 -16.72
CA LEU A 89 -7.04 11.44 -17.61
C LEU A 89 -5.81 10.58 -17.26
N CYS A 90 -5.60 10.28 -15.98
CA CYS A 90 -4.43 9.54 -15.49
C CYS A 90 -4.36 8.10 -16.03
N ASP A 91 -5.51 7.48 -16.32
CA ASP A 91 -5.57 6.14 -16.91
C ASP A 91 -4.92 6.06 -18.30
N HIS A 92 -4.76 7.19 -18.99
CA HIS A 92 -4.03 7.26 -20.25
C HIS A 92 -2.53 7.43 -20.03
N ALA A 93 -2.13 8.18 -18.98
CA ALA A 93 -0.73 8.38 -18.63
C ALA A 93 -0.04 7.11 -18.12
N VAL A 94 -0.77 6.19 -17.47
CA VAL A 94 -0.21 4.95 -16.91
C VAL A 94 -0.02 3.81 -17.90
N GLN A 95 -0.62 3.89 -19.09
CA GLN A 95 -0.54 2.86 -20.14
C GLN A 95 0.87 2.73 -20.73
N GLY A 96 1.69 3.78 -20.63
CA GLY A 96 3.06 3.80 -21.12
C GLY A 96 4.08 4.13 -20.03
N ASP A 97 5.35 4.12 -20.40
CA ASP A 97 6.45 4.62 -19.57
C ASP A 97 6.94 6.02 -19.99
N LYS A 98 6.37 6.55 -21.08
CA LYS A 98 6.73 7.86 -21.62
C LYS A 98 5.81 8.94 -21.05
N LEU A 99 6.32 10.17 -21.04
CA LEU A 99 5.51 11.35 -20.75
C LEU A 99 4.33 11.41 -21.75
N PHE A 100 3.12 11.37 -21.22
CA PHE A 100 1.89 11.58 -21.99
C PHE A 100 1.64 13.09 -22.06
N VAL A 101 1.46 13.64 -23.27
CA VAL A 101 1.17 15.06 -23.49
C VAL A 101 0.05 15.19 -24.50
N THR A 102 -0.97 15.96 -24.14
CA THR A 102 -2.00 16.44 -25.05
C THR A 102 -2.07 17.97 -24.96
N GLU A 103 -1.94 18.63 -26.11
CA GLU A 103 -2.05 20.08 -26.19
C GLU A 103 -3.50 20.54 -26.05
N ASP A 104 -4.44 19.69 -26.49
CA ASP A 104 -5.87 19.92 -26.43
C ASP A 104 -6.66 18.60 -26.30
N ALA A 105 -7.07 18.26 -25.09
CA ALA A 105 -7.79 17.05 -24.74
C ALA A 105 -9.17 16.94 -25.41
N ARG A 106 -9.73 18.03 -25.96
CA ARG A 106 -10.97 17.95 -26.74
C ARG A 106 -10.76 17.46 -28.17
N SER A 107 -9.57 17.67 -28.73
CA SER A 107 -9.22 17.15 -30.05
C SER A 107 -8.68 15.72 -29.98
N ASP A 108 -8.23 15.28 -28.80
CA ASP A 108 -7.79 13.92 -28.54
C ASP A 108 -8.98 12.95 -28.37
N THR A 109 -9.18 12.08 -29.35
CA THR A 109 -10.27 11.08 -29.34
C THR A 109 -10.20 10.11 -28.17
N ALA A 110 -9.01 9.83 -27.64
CA ALA A 110 -8.85 8.92 -26.50
C ALA A 110 -9.43 9.54 -25.21
N LEU A 111 -9.41 10.86 -25.10
CA LEU A 111 -9.76 11.59 -23.87
C LEU A 111 -11.22 12.07 -23.83
N GLN A 112 -12.02 11.82 -24.87
CA GLN A 112 -13.43 12.25 -24.95
C GLN A 112 -14.33 11.66 -23.85
N LYS A 113 -13.91 10.57 -23.21
CA LYS A 113 -14.66 9.95 -22.10
C LYS A 113 -14.22 10.49 -20.73
N CYS A 114 -13.16 11.30 -20.68
CA CYS A 114 -12.60 11.78 -19.43
C CYS A 114 -13.47 12.89 -18.82
N ALA A 115 -13.86 12.71 -17.56
CA ALA A 115 -14.81 13.58 -16.89
C ALA A 115 -14.30 15.03 -16.78
N LEU A 116 -13.01 15.23 -16.55
CA LEU A 116 -12.41 16.57 -16.40
C LEU A 116 -12.29 17.33 -17.72
N VAL A 117 -12.45 16.69 -18.89
CA VAL A 117 -12.43 17.35 -20.20
C VAL A 117 -13.77 18.04 -20.50
N HIS A 118 -14.87 17.39 -20.09
CA HIS A 118 -16.24 17.83 -20.36
C HIS A 118 -16.95 18.46 -19.16
N GLY A 119 -16.47 18.22 -17.94
CA GLY A 119 -16.91 18.88 -16.71
C GLY A 119 -15.81 19.77 -16.13
N ALA A 120 -16.17 20.60 -15.16
CA ALA A 120 -15.19 21.44 -14.47
C ALA A 120 -14.00 20.59 -13.96
N PRO A 121 -12.75 21.05 -14.14
CA PRO A 121 -12.34 22.40 -14.60
C PRO A 121 -12.18 22.56 -16.12
N PHE A 122 -12.74 21.66 -16.93
CA PHE A 122 -12.69 21.69 -18.41
C PHE A 122 -11.26 21.64 -18.96
N ILE A 123 -10.50 20.65 -18.51
CA ILE A 123 -9.11 20.42 -18.89
C ILE A 123 -8.98 20.35 -20.42
N ARG A 124 -8.06 21.16 -20.94
CA ARG A 124 -7.65 21.20 -22.34
C ARG A 124 -6.21 20.76 -22.49
N PHE A 125 -5.28 21.32 -21.74
CA PHE A 125 -3.92 20.81 -21.74
C PHE A 125 -3.71 19.80 -20.63
N TYR A 126 -3.00 18.71 -20.94
CA TYR A 126 -2.62 17.71 -19.95
C TYR A 126 -1.26 17.10 -20.29
N ALA A 127 -0.31 17.23 -19.38
CA ALA A 127 1.00 16.57 -19.43
C ALA A 127 1.19 15.75 -18.16
N ALA A 128 1.55 14.47 -18.31
CA ALA A 128 1.54 13.54 -17.19
C ALA A 128 2.51 12.39 -17.37
N ILE A 129 3.15 12.01 -16.27
CA ILE A 129 4.05 10.87 -16.23
C ILE A 129 3.67 9.95 -15.06
N ALA A 130 3.61 8.65 -15.33
CA ALA A 130 3.33 7.65 -14.32
C ALA A 130 4.47 7.57 -13.30
N ILE A 131 4.10 7.43 -12.03
CA ILE A 131 5.00 7.09 -10.93
C ILE A 131 4.81 5.60 -10.65
N ARG A 132 5.91 4.86 -10.68
CA ARG A 132 5.91 3.42 -10.48
C ARG A 132 6.56 3.04 -9.18
N ALA A 133 5.99 2.04 -8.53
CA ALA A 133 6.58 1.40 -7.38
C ALA A 133 7.76 0.51 -7.76
N PRO A 134 8.53 -0.02 -6.78
CA PRO A 134 9.66 -0.89 -7.04
C PRO A 134 9.33 -2.11 -7.90
N GLY A 135 8.13 -2.68 -7.78
CA GLY A 135 7.64 -3.80 -8.59
C GLY A 135 7.23 -3.42 -10.03
N GLY A 136 7.24 -2.13 -10.37
CA GLY A 136 6.90 -1.58 -11.69
C GLY A 136 5.42 -1.24 -11.89
N GLU A 137 4.56 -1.58 -10.94
CA GLU A 137 3.16 -1.19 -10.92
C GLU A 137 3.02 0.34 -10.82
N ALA A 138 2.04 0.88 -11.54
CA ALA A 138 1.75 2.32 -11.49
C ALA A 138 0.95 2.63 -10.22
N VAL A 139 1.55 3.44 -9.35
CA VAL A 139 0.97 3.82 -8.05
C VAL A 139 0.50 5.27 -8.00
N GLY A 140 0.89 6.06 -8.99
CA GLY A 140 0.46 7.44 -9.09
C GLY A 140 0.80 8.08 -10.42
N VAL A 141 0.42 9.34 -10.58
CA VAL A 141 0.75 10.17 -11.74
C VAL A 141 1.14 11.57 -11.28
N LEU A 142 2.29 12.04 -11.74
CA LEU A 142 2.68 13.45 -11.65
C LEU A 142 2.17 14.15 -12.91
N CYS A 143 1.34 15.18 -12.76
CA CYS A 143 0.71 15.85 -13.88
C CYS A 143 0.58 17.37 -13.73
N ALA A 144 0.60 18.03 -14.89
CA ALA A 144 0.31 19.44 -15.08
C ALA A 144 -0.85 19.56 -16.06
N MET A 145 -1.80 20.44 -15.75
CA MET A 145 -3.02 20.61 -16.53
C MET A 145 -3.45 22.07 -16.63
N ASP A 146 -4.17 22.39 -17.70
CA ASP A 146 -4.74 23.72 -17.91
C ASP A 146 -6.12 23.64 -18.58
N SER A 147 -6.98 24.62 -18.31
CA SER A 147 -8.30 24.75 -18.97
C SER A 147 -8.21 25.41 -20.35
N SER A 148 -7.02 25.86 -20.75
CA SER A 148 -6.73 26.35 -22.10
C SER A 148 -5.75 25.43 -22.84
N PRO A 149 -5.88 25.25 -24.16
CA PRO A 149 -4.89 24.52 -24.95
C PRO A 149 -3.52 25.19 -24.87
N ARG A 150 -2.45 24.39 -24.84
CA ARG A 150 -1.08 24.89 -24.83
C ARG A 150 -0.07 23.82 -25.21
N GLN A 151 1.10 24.28 -25.65
CA GLN A 151 2.26 23.43 -25.87
C GLN A 151 3.08 23.32 -24.58
N LEU A 152 3.67 22.15 -24.37
CA LEU A 152 4.64 21.94 -23.30
C LEU A 152 6.03 22.30 -23.80
N ASP A 153 6.68 23.22 -23.10
CA ASP A 153 8.08 23.58 -23.32
C ASP A 153 8.97 22.31 -23.35
N PRO A 154 9.83 22.14 -24.37
CA PRO A 154 10.78 21.04 -24.42
C PRO A 154 11.59 20.86 -23.13
N ASP A 155 12.06 21.94 -22.51
CA ASP A 155 12.89 21.86 -21.30
C ASP A 155 12.07 21.37 -20.09
N ALA A 156 10.77 21.69 -20.06
CA ALA A 156 9.88 21.20 -19.02
C ALA A 156 9.63 19.68 -19.12
N ARG A 157 9.80 19.06 -20.30
CA ARG A 157 9.63 17.61 -20.47
C ARG A 157 10.64 16.82 -19.65
N ASP A 158 11.90 17.24 -19.67
CA ASP A 158 12.96 16.57 -18.93
C ASP A 158 12.75 16.67 -17.41
N VAL A 159 12.15 17.78 -16.94
CA VAL A 159 11.83 17.95 -15.52
C VAL A 159 10.83 16.90 -15.03
N PHE A 160 9.83 16.51 -15.84
CA PHE A 160 8.94 15.41 -15.48
C PHE A 160 9.71 14.09 -15.24
N HIS A 161 10.64 13.77 -16.13
CA HIS A 161 11.43 12.55 -16.03
C HIS A 161 12.36 12.56 -14.81
N HIS A 162 13.02 13.69 -14.53
CA HIS A 162 13.86 13.85 -13.35
C HIS A 162 13.06 13.76 -12.05
N LEU A 163 11.92 14.46 -11.96
CA LEU A 163 11.05 14.40 -10.78
C LEU A 163 10.49 13.00 -10.56
N ARG A 164 10.06 12.30 -11.62
CA ARG A 164 9.67 10.89 -11.53
C ARG A 164 10.80 10.05 -10.95
N ALA A 165 12.00 10.14 -11.51
CA ALA A 165 13.14 9.34 -11.07
C ALA A 165 13.49 9.58 -9.58
N LEU A 166 13.42 10.84 -9.13
CA LEU A 166 13.64 11.18 -7.73
C LEU A 166 12.58 10.57 -6.81
N ILE A 167 11.30 10.68 -7.17
CA ILE A 167 10.18 10.12 -6.41
C ILE A 167 10.28 8.60 -6.35
N GLU A 168 10.48 7.93 -7.49
CA GLU A 168 10.57 6.47 -7.57
C GLU A 168 11.78 5.94 -6.78
N ASN A 169 12.91 6.66 -6.81
CA ASN A 169 14.07 6.28 -6.01
C ASN A 169 13.83 6.45 -4.51
N ASP A 170 13.18 7.53 -4.09
CA ASP A 170 12.78 7.73 -2.69
C ASP A 170 11.82 6.63 -2.22
N LEU A 171 10.82 6.28 -3.04
CA LEU A 171 9.90 5.17 -2.80
C LEU A 171 10.63 3.83 -2.63
N ARG A 172 11.60 3.53 -3.50
CA ARG A 172 12.43 2.31 -3.40
C ARG A 172 13.21 2.26 -2.09
N LEU A 173 13.89 3.35 -1.74
CA LEU A 173 14.70 3.41 -0.52
C LEU A 173 13.82 3.25 0.73
N ARG A 174 12.65 3.90 0.76
CA ARG A 174 11.71 3.80 1.88
C ARG A 174 11.09 2.43 2.01
N THR A 175 10.68 1.84 0.89
CA THR A 175 10.12 0.48 0.86
C THR A 175 11.15 -0.52 1.39
N ALA A 176 12.40 -0.43 0.92
CA ALA A 176 13.49 -1.28 1.40
C ALA A 176 13.81 -1.06 2.90
N ALA A 177 13.68 0.18 3.39
CA ALA A 177 13.90 0.50 4.79
C ALA A 177 12.72 0.13 5.71
N ALA A 178 11.51 0.01 5.18
CA ALA A 178 10.28 -0.27 5.92
C ALA A 178 9.93 -1.76 5.97
N LEU A 179 10.36 -2.54 4.98
CA LEU A 179 9.99 -3.96 4.88
C LEU A 179 11.07 -4.89 5.45
N ASP A 180 10.63 -6.05 5.91
CA ASP A 180 11.49 -7.18 6.24
C ASP A 180 11.83 -7.97 4.96
N PRO A 181 13.11 -8.28 4.72
CA PRO A 181 13.54 -8.87 3.45
C PRO A 181 13.05 -10.31 3.22
N LEU A 182 12.79 -11.07 4.29
CA LEU A 182 12.32 -12.46 4.18
C LEU A 182 10.80 -12.50 3.97
N THR A 183 10.07 -11.82 4.85
CA THR A 183 8.61 -11.90 4.97
C THR A 183 7.88 -10.92 4.06
N ARG A 184 8.55 -9.86 3.60
CA ARG A 184 7.97 -8.71 2.87
C ARG A 184 6.90 -7.93 3.65
N LEU A 185 6.69 -8.24 4.92
CA LEU A 185 5.88 -7.46 5.85
C LEU A 185 6.64 -6.24 6.37
N PHE A 186 5.96 -5.33 7.06
CA PHE A 186 6.66 -4.22 7.71
C PHE A 186 7.63 -4.74 8.77
N ASN A 187 8.87 -4.26 8.72
CA ASN A 187 9.86 -4.68 9.68
C ASN A 187 9.57 -4.13 11.09
N ARG A 188 10.22 -4.74 12.07
CA ARG A 188 10.06 -4.38 13.50
C ARG A 188 10.31 -2.90 13.80
N ARG A 189 11.23 -2.26 13.07
CA ARG A 189 11.51 -0.83 13.26
C ARG A 189 10.31 -0.01 12.84
N PHE A 190 9.79 -0.26 11.65
CA PHE A 190 8.61 0.42 11.12
C PHE A 190 7.40 0.22 12.03
N MET A 191 7.09 -1.03 12.40
CA MET A 191 5.97 -1.36 13.28
C MET A 191 6.00 -0.55 14.59
N ARG A 192 7.18 -0.42 15.22
CA ARG A 192 7.36 0.35 16.45
C ARG A 192 7.15 1.85 16.24
N GLU A 193 7.70 2.40 15.15
CA GLU A 193 7.52 3.82 14.82
C GLU A 193 6.05 4.13 14.54
N TYR A 194 5.33 3.23 13.86
CA TYR A 194 3.90 3.37 13.59
C TYR A 194 3.07 3.35 14.87
N VAL A 195 3.24 2.34 15.74
CA VAL A 195 2.54 2.27 17.04
C VAL A 195 2.77 3.54 17.85
N ARG A 196 4.02 4.03 17.88
CA ARG A 196 4.35 5.25 18.61
C ARG A 196 3.60 6.47 18.08
N ARG A 197 3.50 6.63 16.76
CA ARG A 197 2.77 7.73 16.13
C ARG A 197 1.27 7.62 16.41
N GLN A 198 0.67 6.47 16.16
CA GLN A 198 -0.74 6.23 16.45
C GLN A 198 -1.07 6.49 17.92
N TRP A 199 -0.21 6.07 18.84
CA TRP A 199 -0.39 6.35 20.26
C TRP A 199 -0.31 7.83 20.62
N GLN A 200 0.53 8.60 19.90
CA GLN A 200 0.65 10.05 20.09
C GLN A 200 -0.56 10.81 19.53
N ASP A 201 -1.07 10.36 18.39
CA ASP A 201 -2.19 10.97 17.68
C ASP A 201 -3.55 10.54 18.27
N ALA A 202 -3.60 9.43 19.00
CA ALA A 202 -4.82 8.87 19.57
C ALA A 202 -5.53 9.84 20.53
N GLY A 203 -6.81 10.08 20.25
CA GLY A 203 -7.73 10.86 21.07
C GLY A 203 -8.14 10.13 22.35
N ALA A 204 -8.78 10.86 23.28
CA ALA A 204 -9.34 10.25 24.48
C ALA A 204 -10.47 9.27 24.10
N GLY A 205 -10.28 7.98 24.43
CA GLY A 205 -11.25 6.91 24.13
C GLY A 205 -10.95 6.12 22.86
N GLU A 206 -9.91 6.48 22.11
CA GLU A 206 -9.40 5.65 21.00
C GLU A 206 -8.52 4.52 21.54
N HIS A 207 -8.56 3.37 20.85
CA HIS A 207 -7.87 2.17 21.29
C HIS A 207 -6.96 1.63 20.18
N ILE A 208 -5.76 1.23 20.58
CA ILE A 208 -4.81 0.50 19.73
C ILE A 208 -4.76 -0.94 20.22
N GLY A 209 -5.14 -1.87 19.35
CA GLY A 209 -5.09 -3.31 19.59
C GLY A 209 -3.86 -3.93 18.96
N LEU A 210 -3.28 -4.92 19.64
CA LEU A 210 -2.17 -5.73 19.15
C LEU A 210 -2.56 -7.19 19.23
N VAL A 211 -2.45 -7.92 18.10
CA VAL A 211 -2.59 -9.37 18.06
C VAL A 211 -1.22 -9.95 17.81
N VAL A 212 -0.74 -10.79 18.72
CA VAL A 212 0.53 -11.51 18.58
C VAL A 212 0.23 -12.93 18.11
N ILE A 213 0.99 -13.39 17.12
CA ILE A 213 0.82 -14.68 16.48
C ILE A 213 2.18 -15.38 16.52
N ASP A 214 2.20 -16.61 17.02
CA ASP A 214 3.39 -17.46 17.06
C ASP A 214 3.17 -18.65 16.11
N VAL A 215 4.20 -19.04 15.36
CA VAL A 215 4.12 -20.21 14.47
C VAL A 215 4.41 -21.48 15.27
N ASP A 216 3.35 -22.21 15.61
CA ASP A 216 3.44 -23.45 16.39
C ASP A 216 4.46 -24.45 15.81
N TRP A 217 5.32 -24.98 16.70
CA TRP A 217 6.30 -26.03 16.38
C TRP A 217 7.32 -25.67 15.28
N PHE A 218 7.58 -24.40 15.01
CA PHE A 218 8.47 -23.97 13.91
C PHE A 218 9.89 -24.55 14.02
N LYS A 219 10.45 -24.64 15.23
CA LYS A 219 11.74 -25.32 15.43
C LYS A 219 11.71 -26.79 14.97
N HIS A 220 10.68 -27.55 15.33
CA HIS A 220 10.57 -28.96 14.93
C HIS A 220 10.42 -29.10 13.41
N PHE A 221 9.68 -28.17 12.78
CA PHE A 221 9.58 -28.09 11.33
C PHE A 221 10.95 -27.85 10.69
N ASN A 222 11.73 -26.88 11.19
CA ASN A 222 13.10 -26.63 10.72
C ASN A 222 14.04 -27.82 10.92
N ASP A 223 13.97 -28.49 12.06
CA ASP A 223 14.79 -29.67 12.35
C ASP A 223 14.47 -30.83 11.39
N THR A 224 13.24 -30.89 10.88
CA THR A 224 12.76 -31.95 9.97
C THR A 224 13.01 -31.64 8.50
N TYR A 225 12.78 -30.39 8.06
CA TYR A 225 12.77 -30.00 6.64
C TYR A 225 13.89 -29.03 6.26
N GLY A 226 14.68 -28.56 7.23
CA GLY A 226 15.76 -27.60 7.05
C GLY A 226 15.29 -26.14 6.99
N HIS A 227 16.22 -25.23 7.30
CA HIS A 227 15.96 -23.79 7.32
C HIS A 227 15.39 -23.22 6.00
N PRO A 228 15.80 -23.66 4.79
CA PRO A 228 15.19 -23.15 3.56
C PRO A 228 13.68 -23.44 3.48
N ALA A 229 13.21 -24.58 3.99
CA ALA A 229 11.79 -24.89 4.07
C ALA A 229 11.09 -24.03 5.14
N GLY A 230 11.77 -23.73 6.26
CA GLY A 230 11.29 -22.79 7.27
C GLY A 230 11.10 -21.38 6.73
N ASP A 231 12.07 -20.87 5.97
CA ASP A 231 11.96 -19.57 5.28
C ASP A 231 10.76 -19.56 4.34
N GLY A 232 10.54 -20.63 3.59
CA GLY A 232 9.34 -20.80 2.77
C GLY A 232 8.05 -20.78 3.60
N CYS A 233 8.03 -21.47 4.74
CA CYS A 233 6.90 -21.47 5.66
C CYS A 233 6.59 -20.06 6.19
N LEU A 234 7.62 -19.29 6.61
CA LEU A 234 7.45 -17.92 7.07
C LEU A 234 6.91 -17.01 5.95
N ARG A 235 7.34 -17.19 4.70
CA ARG A 235 6.79 -16.43 3.55
C ARG A 235 5.31 -16.70 3.34
N GLU A 236 4.89 -17.97 3.38
CA GLU A 236 3.47 -18.33 3.23
C GLU A 236 2.61 -17.77 4.37
N VAL A 237 3.07 -17.91 5.62
CA VAL A 237 2.40 -17.30 6.78
C VAL A 237 2.29 -15.79 6.59
N SER A 238 3.36 -15.15 6.16
CA SER A 238 3.40 -13.70 5.93
C SER A 238 2.43 -13.27 4.83
N SER A 239 2.32 -14.02 3.74
CA SER A 239 1.36 -13.74 2.67
C SER A 239 -0.09 -13.77 3.16
N VAL A 240 -0.44 -14.76 4.01
CA VAL A 240 -1.75 -14.85 4.63
C VAL A 240 -1.99 -13.67 5.57
N LEU A 241 -1.01 -13.31 6.40
CA LEU A 241 -1.11 -12.18 7.32
C LEU A 241 -1.27 -10.85 6.58
N GLN A 242 -0.57 -10.66 5.46
CA GLN A 242 -0.71 -9.47 4.63
C GLN A 242 -2.12 -9.35 4.07
N MET A 243 -2.69 -10.44 3.56
CA MET A 243 -4.06 -10.46 3.04
C MET A 243 -5.09 -10.06 4.11
N ILE A 244 -4.95 -10.61 5.32
CA ILE A 244 -5.80 -10.26 6.48
C ILE A 244 -5.62 -8.78 6.84
N ALA A 245 -4.37 -8.30 6.84
CA ALA A 245 -4.07 -6.92 7.19
C ALA A 245 -4.72 -5.94 6.21
N ASP A 246 -4.62 -6.22 4.90
CA ASP A 246 -5.20 -5.39 3.86
C ASP A 246 -6.74 -5.37 3.92
N GLU A 247 -7.36 -6.53 4.15
CA GLU A 247 -8.82 -6.65 4.29
C GLU A 247 -9.36 -5.83 5.47
N HIS A 248 -8.60 -5.75 6.56
CA HIS A 248 -9.03 -5.11 7.80
C HIS A 248 -8.35 -3.76 8.09
N GLN A 249 -7.63 -3.20 7.11
CA GLN A 249 -6.89 -1.93 7.27
C GLN A 249 -5.94 -1.94 8.48
N MET A 250 -5.24 -3.06 8.68
CA MET A 250 -4.24 -3.26 9.73
C MET A 250 -2.83 -3.20 9.13
N ILE A 251 -1.81 -3.19 10.00
CA ILE A 251 -0.43 -3.46 9.57
C ILE A 251 0.08 -4.74 10.21
N ALA A 252 0.87 -5.49 9.44
CA ALA A 252 1.48 -6.76 9.85
C ALA A 252 3.00 -6.65 9.82
N GLY A 253 3.67 -7.34 10.75
CA GLY A 253 5.13 -7.41 10.77
C GLY A 253 5.69 -8.45 11.73
N PRO A 254 6.89 -9.01 11.47
CA PRO A 254 7.58 -9.85 12.43
C PRO A 254 8.02 -9.06 13.67
N ILE A 255 7.85 -9.67 14.84
CA ILE A 255 8.35 -9.16 16.13
C ILE A 255 9.49 -10.02 16.68
N GLY A 256 9.58 -11.28 16.23
CA GLY A 256 10.60 -12.27 16.55
C GLY A 256 11.00 -13.09 15.32
N GLY A 257 11.64 -14.25 15.53
CA GLY A 257 12.08 -15.14 14.44
C GLY A 257 10.94 -15.96 13.83
N GLU A 258 9.95 -16.32 14.63
CA GLU A 258 8.74 -17.07 14.25
C GLU A 258 7.45 -16.40 14.76
N GLU A 259 7.59 -15.19 15.34
CA GLU A 259 6.51 -14.42 15.94
C GLU A 259 6.17 -13.21 15.07
N PHE A 260 4.88 -13.00 14.85
CA PHE A 260 4.30 -11.91 14.08
C PHE A 260 3.35 -11.09 14.94
N ALA A 261 3.10 -9.86 14.50
CA ALA A 261 2.07 -9.01 15.07
C ALA A 261 1.19 -8.40 13.98
N LEU A 262 -0.12 -8.34 14.27
CA LEU A 262 -1.09 -7.50 13.58
C LEU A 262 -1.47 -6.33 14.50
N LEU A 263 -1.48 -5.12 13.97
CA LEU A 263 -1.85 -3.93 14.70
C LEU A 263 -3.18 -3.38 14.19
N VAL A 264 -4.10 -3.15 15.13
CA VAL A 264 -5.46 -2.66 14.89
C VAL A 264 -5.58 -1.27 15.47
N THR A 265 -5.91 -0.27 14.65
CA THR A 265 -6.32 1.05 15.14
C THR A 265 -7.84 1.12 15.09
N ALA A 266 -8.49 1.06 16.25
CA ALA A 266 -9.95 1.10 16.33
C ALA A 266 -10.41 2.47 16.86
N THR A 267 -11.25 3.16 16.07
CA THR A 267 -11.88 4.43 16.44
C THR A 267 -13.15 4.28 17.28
N GLU A 268 -13.63 3.05 17.54
CA GLU A 268 -14.67 2.81 18.55
C GLU A 268 -14.42 1.52 19.35
N PRO A 269 -14.69 1.54 20.68
CA PRO A 269 -14.67 0.33 21.47
C PRO A 269 -15.86 -0.54 21.05
N HIS A 270 -15.60 -1.64 20.35
CA HIS A 270 -16.55 -2.74 20.32
C HIS A 270 -16.85 -3.12 21.77
N ARG A 271 -18.06 -2.78 22.24
CA ARG A 271 -18.59 -3.17 23.54
C ARG A 271 -18.40 -4.67 23.73
N SER A 272 -17.37 -5.02 24.49
CA SER A 272 -17.21 -6.33 25.09
C SER A 272 -18.32 -6.51 26.13
N ASN A 273 -19.49 -6.98 25.71
CA ASN A 273 -20.53 -7.37 26.65
C ASN A 273 -20.29 -8.81 27.10
N LYS A 274 -19.84 -8.95 28.34
CA LYS A 274 -19.70 -10.21 29.07
C LYS A 274 -21.08 -10.90 29.20
N ARG A 275 -21.30 -12.02 28.49
CA ARG A 275 -21.92 -13.28 28.96
C ARG A 275 -22.44 -14.12 27.77
N SER A 276 -21.77 -15.24 27.53
CA SER A 276 -22.32 -16.57 27.21
C SER A 276 -23.59 -16.66 26.33
N ASN A 277 -23.44 -17.04 25.05
CA ASN A 277 -23.73 -18.41 24.61
C ASN A 277 -23.47 -18.62 23.12
N ALA A 278 -22.90 -19.78 22.84
CA ALA A 278 -22.64 -20.36 21.54
C ALA A 278 -23.92 -20.53 20.71
N TYR A 279 -23.92 -20.07 19.45
CA TYR A 279 -24.64 -20.72 18.36
C TYR A 279 -23.86 -20.62 17.05
N ALA A 280 -23.46 -21.81 16.56
CA ALA A 280 -23.28 -22.23 15.17
C ALA A 280 -22.70 -21.23 14.15
N TRP A 281 -21.36 -21.18 14.08
CA TRP A 281 -20.63 -20.79 12.86
C TRP A 281 -20.27 -22.06 12.11
N GLY A 282 -21.01 -22.31 11.02
CA GLY A 282 -20.93 -23.51 10.19
C GLY A 282 -19.56 -23.74 9.55
N SER A 283 -19.32 -25.00 9.22
CA SER A 283 -18.10 -25.60 8.68
C SER A 283 -17.53 -24.89 7.45
N SER A 284 -16.58 -23.99 7.69
CA SER A 284 -15.40 -23.71 6.87
C SER A 284 -14.37 -23.11 7.84
N VAL A 285 -13.20 -23.74 7.99
CA VAL A 285 -12.04 -23.19 8.74
C VAL A 285 -11.72 -21.82 8.11
N TYR A 286 -11.70 -20.70 8.84
CA TYR A 286 -10.77 -20.32 9.90
C TYR A 286 -11.47 -19.65 11.09
N ARG A 287 -11.11 -20.03 12.32
CA ARG A 287 -11.57 -19.35 13.55
C ARG A 287 -10.34 -18.96 14.38
N LEU A 288 -10.01 -17.66 14.43
CA LEU A 288 -9.08 -17.08 15.40
C LEU A 288 -9.83 -16.89 16.73
N PRO A 289 -9.49 -17.61 17.82
CA PRO A 289 -9.84 -17.15 19.15
C PRO A 289 -8.86 -16.02 19.50
N ILE A 290 -9.27 -14.76 19.32
CA ILE A 290 -8.51 -13.61 19.82
C ILE A 290 -8.67 -13.59 21.34
N VAL A 291 -7.67 -14.10 22.05
CA VAL A 291 -7.41 -13.76 23.45
C VAL A 291 -5.90 -13.57 23.62
N SER A 292 -5.45 -12.33 23.77
CA SER A 292 -4.24 -12.07 24.57
C SER A 292 -4.34 -10.70 25.20
N GLY A 293 -4.10 -10.65 26.51
CA GLY A 293 -4.49 -9.59 27.44
C GLY A 293 -4.12 -8.17 27.01
N GLY A 294 -5.03 -7.24 27.32
CA GLY A 294 -4.78 -5.81 27.20
C GLY A 294 -3.57 -5.43 28.04
N LEU A 295 -2.52 -4.92 27.38
CA LEU A 295 -1.55 -4.06 28.03
C LEU A 295 -2.23 -2.70 28.20
N GLU A 296 -2.77 -2.44 29.39
CA GLU A 296 -3.06 -1.07 29.82
C GLU A 296 -1.72 -0.34 29.95
N LEU A 297 -1.32 0.38 28.91
CA LEU A 297 -0.29 1.40 29.02
C LEU A 297 -0.98 2.66 29.55
N SER A 298 -1.01 2.81 30.88
CA SER A 298 -1.49 4.02 31.54
C SER A 298 -0.54 5.19 31.25
N ARG A 299 -1.11 6.35 30.92
CA ARG A 299 -0.39 7.64 30.89
C ARG A 299 0.18 8.01 32.25
#